data_AF-A0A1J3FKD8-F1
#
_entry.id   AF-A0A1J3FKD8-F1
#
_cell.length_a   1.000
_cell.length_b   1.000
_cell.length_c   1.000
_cell.angle_alpha   90.00
_cell.angle_beta   90.00
_cell.angle_gamma   90.00
#
_symmetry.space_group_name_H-M   'P 1'
#
loop_
_entity.id
_entity.type
_entity.pdbx_description
1 polymer ?
#
loop_
_entity_poly.entity_id
_entity_poly.type
_entity_poly.pdbx_seq_one_letter_code
_entity_poly.pdbx_strand_id
1 'polypeptide(L)'
;QTELGHGSNVQGLETTATFDPQTDQFIIHSPTQTSSKWWPGGLGKVSTHAVVYARLITNGKDHGVHGFIVQLRSLDDHSPLPGITVGDIGMKFGNGAYNSMDNGFLMFDHFRIPRDQMLMRLSKVTREGKYVASDVP
;
A
#
# COMPACT_ATOMS: atom_id res chain seq x y z
N GLN A 1 4.01 3.80 -3.69
CA GLN A 1 5.30 3.30 -3.17
C GLN A 1 5.87 4.25 -2.12
N THR A 2 6.34 5.42 -2.54
CA THR A 2 6.98 6.45 -1.70
C THR A 2 6.19 6.78 -0.44
N GLU A 3 6.93 6.92 0.66
CA GLU A 3 6.47 7.35 1.96
C GLU A 3 7.06 8.72 2.30
N LEU A 4 6.49 9.37 3.32
CA LEU A 4 7.01 10.63 3.84
C LEU A 4 8.47 10.49 4.30
N GLY A 5 8.82 9.38 4.96
CA GLY A 5 10.18 9.09 5.42
C GLY A 5 11.10 8.48 4.36
N HIS A 6 10.54 7.86 3.30
CA HIS A 6 11.30 7.01 2.39
C HIS A 6 10.88 7.17 0.92
N GLY A 7 11.75 7.78 0.11
CA GLY A 7 11.63 7.86 -1.35
C GLY A 7 12.66 7.01 -2.08
N SER A 8 13.92 7.46 -2.11
CA SER A 8 15.00 6.76 -2.81
C SER A 8 15.34 5.41 -2.20
N ASN A 9 15.32 5.30 -0.86
CA ASN A 9 15.58 4.04 -0.17
C ASN A 9 14.29 3.22 0.01
N VAL A 10 13.89 2.51 -1.05
CA VAL A 10 12.68 1.66 -1.04
C VAL A 10 12.78 0.53 -0.02
N GLN A 11 13.98 -0.01 0.25
CA GLN A 11 14.15 -1.06 1.26
C GLN A 11 13.85 -0.58 2.69
N GLY A 12 13.82 0.74 2.90
CA GLY A 12 13.49 1.37 4.17
C GLY A 12 12.00 1.62 4.41
N LEU A 13 11.10 1.31 3.46
CA LEU A 13 9.66 1.52 3.66
C LEU A 13 9.16 0.90 4.97
N GLU A 14 8.28 1.62 5.66
CA GLU A 14 7.76 1.32 7.00
C GLU A 14 6.35 0.71 6.97
N THR A 15 5.53 1.00 5.94
CA THR A 15 4.19 0.38 5.81
C THR A 15 4.32 -1.13 5.86
N THR A 16 3.50 -1.81 6.66
CA THR A 16 3.52 -3.27 6.82
C THR A 16 2.34 -3.92 6.12
N ALA A 17 2.54 -5.18 5.72
CA ALA A 17 1.52 -6.09 5.22
C ALA A 17 1.68 -7.43 5.94
N THR A 18 0.97 -7.58 7.06
CA THR A 18 1.08 -8.76 7.93
C THR A 18 0.05 -9.81 7.55
N PHE A 19 0.48 -11.03 7.24
CA PHE A 19 -0.41 -12.12 6.90
C PHE A 19 -1.14 -12.68 8.12
N ASP A 20 -2.46 -12.84 8.00
CA ASP A 20 -3.36 -13.44 8.98
C ASP A 20 -3.92 -14.76 8.41
N PRO A 21 -3.38 -15.93 8.82
CA PRO A 21 -3.83 -17.23 8.33
C PRO A 21 -5.26 -17.59 8.74
N GLN A 22 -5.81 -16.99 9.80
CA GLN A 22 -7.16 -17.32 10.27
C GLN A 22 -8.23 -16.80 9.30
N THR A 23 -7.97 -15.65 8.69
CA THR A 23 -8.89 -14.98 7.76
C THR A 23 -8.47 -15.08 6.29
N ASP A 24 -7.31 -15.67 5.99
CA ASP A 24 -6.68 -15.68 4.66
C ASP A 24 -6.51 -14.27 4.07
N GLN A 25 -6.02 -13.33 4.89
CA GLN A 25 -5.91 -11.90 4.55
C GLN A 25 -4.55 -11.31 4.91
N PHE A 26 -4.20 -10.20 4.27
CA PHE A 26 -3.15 -9.30 4.76
C PHE A 26 -3.77 -8.12 5.49
N ILE A 27 -3.12 -7.73 6.60
CA ILE A 27 -3.40 -6.52 7.35
C ILE A 27 -2.37 -5.47 6.92
N ILE A 28 -2.83 -4.46 6.18
CA ILE A 28 -2.04 -3.32 5.73
C ILE A 28 -2.10 -2.24 6.80
N HIS A 29 -0.95 -1.77 7.28
CA HIS A 29 -0.89 -0.75 8.32
C HIS A 29 0.24 0.25 8.11
N SER A 30 -0.02 1.50 8.49
CA SER A 30 0.94 2.60 8.58
C SER A 30 1.34 2.81 10.05
N PRO A 31 2.46 2.23 10.54
CA PRO A 31 2.79 2.23 11.97
C PRO A 31 3.09 3.62 12.55
N THR A 32 3.56 4.53 11.70
CA THR A 32 4.01 5.88 12.07
C THR A 32 3.50 6.90 11.05
N GLN A 33 3.54 8.19 11.39
CA GLN A 33 3.23 9.23 10.41
C GLN A 33 4.22 9.25 9.24
N THR A 34 5.50 8.92 9.48
CA THR A 34 6.53 8.85 8.43
C THR A 34 6.29 7.71 7.44
N SER A 35 5.55 6.67 7.85
CA SER A 35 5.09 5.59 6.98
C SER A 35 3.90 5.96 6.09
N SER A 36 3.33 7.16 6.22
CA SER A 36 2.28 7.64 5.30
C SER A 36 2.83 7.63 3.88
N LYS A 37 2.07 7.04 2.94
CA LYS A 37 2.39 7.22 1.52
C LYS A 37 2.31 8.70 1.19
N TRP A 38 3.22 9.17 0.34
CA TRP A 38 3.36 10.58 0.02
C TRP A 38 3.93 10.75 -1.38
N TRP A 39 3.31 11.61 -2.20
CA TRP A 39 3.57 11.86 -3.63
C TRP A 39 2.82 11.04 -4.70
N PRO A 40 2.20 9.86 -4.49
CA PRO A 40 1.56 9.13 -5.58
C PRO A 40 0.56 10.00 -6.36
N GLY A 41 0.77 10.17 -7.66
CA GLY A 41 -0.16 10.89 -8.54
C GLY A 41 -1.45 10.08 -8.72
N GLY A 42 -2.60 10.77 -8.80
CA GLY A 42 -3.90 10.10 -8.95
C GLY A 42 -4.51 9.67 -7.62
N LEU A 43 -3.74 9.70 -6.52
CA LEU A 43 -4.14 9.13 -5.24
C LEU A 43 -5.08 10.06 -4.47
N GLY A 44 -4.80 11.35 -4.52
CA GLY A 44 -5.39 12.32 -3.60
C GLY A 44 -6.91 12.34 -3.69
N LYS A 45 -7.46 12.19 -4.90
CA LYS A 45 -8.89 12.30 -5.17
C LYS A 45 -9.43 11.26 -6.16
N VAL A 46 -8.65 10.74 -7.10
CA VAL A 46 -9.22 10.01 -8.25
C VAL A 46 -9.20 8.49 -8.09
N SER A 47 -8.09 7.92 -7.63
CA SER A 47 -7.89 6.47 -7.67
C SER A 47 -8.83 5.74 -6.71
N THR A 48 -9.53 4.73 -7.22
CA THR A 48 -10.35 3.81 -6.39
C THR A 48 -9.54 2.64 -5.86
N HIS A 49 -8.41 2.31 -6.51
CA HIS A 49 -7.49 1.25 -6.14
C HIS A 49 -6.05 1.73 -6.30
N ALA A 50 -5.11 1.08 -5.60
CA ALA A 50 -3.69 1.31 -5.79
C ALA A 50 -2.88 0.03 -5.61
N VAL A 51 -1.69 0.00 -6.22
CA VAL A 51 -0.63 -0.94 -5.83
C VAL A 51 0.17 -0.32 -4.69
N VAL A 52 0.01 -0.88 -3.50
CA VAL A 52 0.70 -0.47 -2.29
C VAL A 52 1.94 -1.33 -2.12
N TYR A 53 3.08 -0.67 -1.90
CA TYR A 53 4.32 -1.36 -1.57
C TYR A 53 4.52 -1.30 -0.05
N ALA A 54 4.67 -2.46 0.58
CA ALA A 54 4.75 -2.62 2.02
C ALA A 54 5.68 -3.79 2.39
N ARG A 55 6.17 -3.80 3.63
CA ARG A 55 6.97 -4.90 4.19
C ARG A 55 6.07 -6.11 4.41
N LEU A 56 6.35 -7.19 3.67
CA LEU A 56 5.63 -8.45 3.83
C LEU A 56 6.07 -9.14 5.12
N ILE A 57 5.12 -9.35 6.03
CA ILE A 57 5.35 -10.05 7.29
C ILE A 57 4.50 -11.31 7.31
N THR A 58 5.11 -12.48 7.44
CA THR A 58 4.40 -13.75 7.62
C THR A 58 5.19 -14.66 8.55
N ASN A 59 4.49 -15.44 9.39
CA ASN A 59 5.10 -16.28 10.43
C ASN A 59 6.13 -15.52 11.31
N GLY A 60 5.82 -14.26 11.63
CA GLY A 60 6.68 -13.39 12.44
C GLY A 60 7.98 -12.93 11.76
N LYS A 61 8.18 -13.24 10.47
CA LYS A 61 9.37 -12.86 9.71
C LYS A 61 9.05 -11.79 8.67
N ASP A 62 9.93 -10.82 8.56
CA ASP A 62 9.93 -9.80 7.51
C ASP A 62 10.65 -10.33 6.26
N HIS A 63 9.96 -10.28 5.13
CA HIS A 63 10.43 -10.74 3.82
C HIS A 63 10.74 -9.59 2.86
N GLY A 64 10.79 -8.35 3.35
CA GLY A 64 11.07 -7.16 2.54
C GLY A 64 9.86 -6.66 1.77
N VAL A 65 10.11 -5.72 0.85
CA VAL A 65 9.07 -4.94 0.19
C VAL A 65 8.38 -5.72 -0.93
N HIS A 66 7.06 -5.81 -0.86
CA HIS A 66 6.19 -6.47 -1.83
C HIS A 66 5.03 -5.56 -2.26
N GLY A 67 4.44 -5.85 -3.42
CA GLY A 67 3.30 -5.14 -3.96
C GLY A 67 1.96 -5.82 -3.66
N PHE A 68 0.97 -5.03 -3.27
CA PHE A 68 -0.37 -5.45 -2.90
C PHE A 68 -1.41 -4.55 -3.57
N ILE A 69 -2.44 -5.14 -4.19
CA ILE A 69 -3.59 -4.41 -4.70
C ILE A 69 -4.48 -4.06 -3.51
N VAL A 70 -4.83 -2.79 -3.35
CA VAL A 70 -5.69 -2.31 -2.26
C VAL A 70 -6.77 -1.43 -2.85
N GLN A 71 -8.03 -1.72 -2.53
CA GLN A 71 -9.14 -0.81 -2.80
C GLN A 71 -9.11 0.32 -1.78
N LEU A 72 -9.17 1.56 -2.27
CA LEU A 72 -9.07 2.78 -1.46
C LEU A 72 -10.43 3.44 -1.22
N ARG A 73 -11.31 3.35 -2.21
CA ARG A 73 -12.60 4.05 -2.23
C ARG A 73 -13.71 3.10 -2.68
N SER A 74 -14.93 3.34 -2.18
CA SER A 74 -16.14 2.72 -2.67
C SER A 74 -16.32 3.01 -4.16
N LEU A 75 -16.78 2.01 -4.93
CA LEU A 75 -17.07 2.20 -6.35
C LEU A 75 -18.46 2.83 -6.59
N ASP A 76 -19.30 2.90 -5.55
CA ASP A 76 -20.66 3.42 -5.65
C ASP A 76 -20.70 4.94 -5.43
N ASP A 77 -20.01 5.42 -4.40
CA ASP A 77 -20.07 6.83 -3.95
C ASP A 77 -18.71 7.51 -3.81
N HIS A 78 -17.63 6.80 -4.13
CA HIS A 78 -16.25 7.29 -4.07
C HIS A 78 -15.73 7.67 -2.67
N SER A 79 -16.50 7.35 -1.62
CA SER A 79 -16.08 7.56 -0.24
C SER A 79 -14.85 6.71 0.08
N PRO A 80 -13.87 7.22 0.87
CA PRO A 80 -12.78 6.38 1.38
C PRO A 80 -13.31 5.20 2.17
N LEU A 81 -12.75 4.01 1.97
CA LEU A 81 -13.15 2.83 2.73
C LEU A 81 -12.77 2.96 4.22
N PRO A 82 -13.47 2.29 5.15
CA PRO A 82 -13.12 2.30 6.57
C PRO A 82 -11.67 1.88 6.82
N GLY A 83 -10.96 2.58 7.70
CA GLY A 83 -9.53 2.36 7.98
C GLY A 83 -8.58 2.98 6.96
N ILE A 84 -9.09 3.73 5.97
CA ILE A 84 -8.29 4.47 4.98
C ILE A 84 -8.39 5.97 5.21
N THR A 85 -7.23 6.61 5.37
CA THR A 85 -7.10 8.08 5.35
C THR A 85 -6.38 8.49 4.08
N VAL A 86 -7.02 9.29 3.23
CA VAL A 86 -6.48 9.70 1.92
C VAL A 86 -6.81 11.16 1.60
N GLY A 87 -5.87 11.87 1.00
CA GLY A 87 -6.04 13.28 0.62
C GLY A 87 -4.98 13.80 -0.33
N ASP A 88 -5.12 15.05 -0.76
CA ASP A 88 -4.16 15.75 -1.62
C ASP A 88 -3.04 16.37 -0.76
N ILE A 89 -1.79 16.35 -1.25
CA ILE A 89 -0.63 16.91 -0.50
C ILE A 89 -0.46 18.42 -0.65
N GLY A 90 -1.25 19.05 -1.52
CA GLY A 90 -1.34 20.49 -1.69
C GLY A 90 -0.65 21.05 -2.92
N MET A 91 -0.43 22.36 -2.86
CA MET A 91 0.19 23.14 -3.94
C MET A 91 1.63 22.70 -4.19
N LYS A 92 1.96 22.61 -5.47
CA LYS A 92 3.26 22.22 -6.01
C LYS A 92 3.85 23.38 -6.81
N PHE A 93 5.14 23.30 -7.09
CA PHE A 93 5.86 24.36 -7.78
C PHE A 93 5.34 24.62 -9.20
N GLY A 94 5.27 25.91 -9.57
CA GLY A 94 4.90 26.38 -10.91
C GLY A 94 3.41 26.63 -11.11
N ASN A 95 3.07 27.62 -11.94
CA ASN A 95 1.69 27.95 -12.28
C ASN A 95 1.12 26.91 -13.25
N GLY A 96 -0.03 26.33 -12.91
CA GLY A 96 -0.61 25.22 -13.68
C GLY A 96 0.14 23.92 -13.44
N ALA A 97 1.23 23.69 -14.19
CA ALA A 97 2.19 22.58 -14.06
C ALA A 97 1.60 21.28 -13.45
N TYR A 98 2.18 20.76 -12.36
CA TYR A 98 1.69 19.58 -11.64
C TYR A 98 0.53 19.88 -10.70
N ASN A 99 0.09 21.13 -10.54
CA ASN A 99 -1.07 21.46 -9.70
C ASN A 99 -2.39 20.90 -10.27
N SER A 100 -2.42 20.48 -11.53
CA SER A 100 -3.52 19.71 -12.11
C SER A 100 -3.54 18.24 -11.67
N MET A 101 -2.45 17.73 -11.08
CA MET A 101 -2.34 16.37 -10.59
C MET A 101 -2.65 16.30 -9.10
N ASP A 102 -3.51 15.36 -8.70
CA ASP A 102 -3.88 15.07 -7.33
C ASP A 102 -2.86 14.15 -6.65
N ASN A 103 -1.60 14.59 -6.58
CA ASN A 103 -0.59 13.88 -5.79
C ASN A 103 -1.07 13.77 -4.33
N GLY A 104 -1.17 12.54 -3.84
CA GLY A 104 -1.85 12.27 -2.59
C GLY A 104 -0.95 11.77 -1.47
N PHE A 105 -1.53 11.75 -0.27
CA PHE A 105 -1.07 10.97 0.86
C PHE A 105 -2.07 9.86 1.18
N LEU A 106 -1.60 8.80 1.83
CA LEU A 106 -2.43 7.65 2.21
C LEU A 106 -1.88 6.97 3.46
N MET A 107 -2.75 6.74 4.44
CA MET A 107 -2.48 5.96 5.64
C MET A 107 -3.51 4.84 5.81
N PHE A 108 -3.05 3.73 6.37
CA PHE A 108 -3.88 2.56 6.66
C PHE A 108 -3.92 2.30 8.17
N ASP A 109 -5.13 2.17 8.70
CA ASP A 109 -5.36 1.65 10.04
C ASP A 109 -5.86 0.21 9.97
N HIS A 110 -4.94 -0.74 10.12
CA HIS A 110 -5.18 -2.18 10.12
C HIS A 110 -6.14 -2.66 9.01
N PHE A 111 -5.99 -2.11 7.79
CA PHE A 111 -6.89 -2.35 6.67
C PHE A 111 -6.68 -3.77 6.11
N ARG A 112 -7.76 -4.52 5.88
CA ARG A 112 -7.69 -5.93 5.48
C ARG A 112 -7.94 -6.12 4.00
N ILE A 113 -7.07 -6.90 3.35
CA ILE A 113 -7.21 -7.34 1.97
C ILE A 113 -7.10 -8.87 1.86
N PRO A 114 -7.81 -9.53 0.94
CA PRO A 114 -7.59 -10.94 0.63
C PRO A 114 -6.13 -11.28 0.29
N ARG A 115 -5.68 -12.49 0.65
CA ARG A 115 -4.32 -12.95 0.37
C ARG A 115 -3.95 -12.87 -1.10
N ASP A 116 -4.87 -13.20 -1.99
CA ASP A 116 -4.66 -13.19 -3.44
C ASP A 116 -4.56 -11.79 -4.07
N GLN A 117 -4.75 -10.72 -3.29
CA GLN A 117 -4.43 -9.35 -3.71
C GLN A 117 -2.94 -9.00 -3.58
N MET A 118 -2.10 -9.89 -3.04
CA MET A 118 -0.64 -9.78 -3.20
C MET A 118 -0.22 -10.12 -4.64
N LEU A 119 0.71 -9.36 -5.20
CA LEU A 119 1.25 -9.62 -6.54
C LEU A 119 2.22 -10.82 -6.53
N MET A 120 1.69 -12.01 -6.77
CA MET A 120 2.37 -13.28 -6.48
C MET A 120 3.17 -13.91 -7.63
N ARG A 121 3.59 -13.13 -8.65
CA ARG A 121 4.33 -13.68 -9.81
C ARG A 121 5.73 -14.18 -9.42
N LEU A 122 6.49 -13.40 -8.65
CA LEU A 122 7.89 -13.70 -8.30
C LEU A 122 8.03 -14.30 -6.90
N SER A 123 7.06 -14.09 -6.03
CA SER A 123 7.07 -14.56 -4.65
C SER A 123 5.64 -14.76 -4.18
N LYS A 124 5.40 -15.86 -3.46
CA LYS A 124 4.07 -16.34 -3.10
C LYS A 124 3.97 -16.49 -1.59
N VAL A 125 2.77 -16.26 -1.06
CA VAL A 125 2.41 -16.67 0.30
C VAL A 125 1.31 -17.72 0.18
N THR A 126 1.58 -18.93 0.67
CA THR A 126 0.57 -20.00 0.69
C THR A 126 -0.49 -19.71 1.76
N ARG A 127 -1.59 -20.46 1.75
CA ARG A 127 -2.66 -20.29 2.75
C ARG A 127 -2.17 -20.56 4.18
N GLU A 128 -1.16 -21.40 4.31
CA GLU A 128 -0.49 -21.72 5.58
C GLU A 128 0.53 -20.65 6.00
N GLY A 129 0.66 -19.56 5.24
CA GLY A 129 1.59 -18.46 5.52
C GLY A 129 3.03 -18.71 5.09
N LYS A 130 3.31 -19.77 4.32
CA LYS A 130 4.67 -20.05 3.85
C LYS A 130 5.04 -19.10 2.72
N TYR A 131 6.15 -18.37 2.91
CA TYR A 131 6.78 -17.61 1.83
C TYR A 131 7.55 -18.53 0.88
N VAL A 132 7.25 -18.45 -0.41
CA VAL A 132 7.86 -19.28 -1.45
C VAL A 132 8.29 -18.39 -2.61
N ALA A 133 9.59 -18.41 -2.94
CA ALA A 133 10.06 -17.77 -4.17
C ALA A 133 9.48 -18.53 -5.38
N SER A 134 8.98 -17.80 -6.38
CA SER A 134 8.50 -18.46 -7.58
C SER A 134 9.67 -18.92 -8.45
N ASP A 135 9.45 -20.03 -9.12
CA ASP A 135 10.30 -20.65 -10.14
C ASP A 135 10.14 -20.01 -11.53
N VAL A 136 9.49 -18.84 -11.61
CA VAL A 136 9.31 -18.13 -12.88
C VAL A 136 10.65 -17.52 -13.30
N PRO A 137 11.15 -17.80 -14.52
CA PRO A 137 12.40 -17.25 -15.04
C PRO A 137 12.42 -15.72 -15.12
#